data_AF-A0A1I0M4S7-F1
#
_entry.id   AF-A0A1I0M4S7-F1
#
_cell.length_a   1.000
_cell.length_b   1.000
_cell.length_c   1.000
_cell.angle_alpha   90.00
_cell.angle_beta   90.00
_cell.angle_gamma   90.00
#
_symmetry.space_group_name_H-M   'P 1'
#
loop_
_entity.id
_entity.type
_entity.pdbx_description
1 polymer ?
#
loop_
_entity_poly.entity_id
_entity_poly.type
_entity_poly.pdbx_seq_one_letter_code
_entity_poly.pdbx_strand_id
1 'polypeptide(L)'
;MNRSSVSIFDMYEQKNRPAKGYTVAAIICLAMVFVIIGVSVWIKTTNKQEESVLPEFVAALDQGRYDDALQIYRDIHDRVVAADPSKLESMKSETDAMAQMESEVDSRLQEIESKIRYERYEPTTGDIEFMNEMEELTSSSISQWLHDLCEEFLLGTIEKPDVIFIFDQMSNIGNISASATPLRQEIETIEMARGDAQAAESAFAEDDYVRAVQTYQGVTENYSGFVLDFAERRIAEIKEIMYEPMLLEGEHMLERYRYYSAEALFSDMAVIFPDDDRINSDLLEATRNTTQTETYSGTVEVLCVRQLIADTTSPGADSDLFLTTTEFQRMLEQLYANGYVLVDAETMADQSEESFITEMDLTVPEGKRPVILVLDQFDYYASNYINGCCERLVLNDQDQVCAEYTDSEGNKVISRTAEAIGILDEFIEEHPEFSFDGAKGVISICGYESCFGYVISEDELDDRNNALALAGRPSINLSESDIEANRNTVSDICSVLLDTGWKFACATYGNINAYEADYDTIISDTEKWLDQIGTLTGPVHMIVYPGGNYIYGTDPKAEYLKGNGIRIFFGMGYNAYHIYGNNYLYYDRLMISDSSLRNSDLSRLFDSSLVLDPVEEPSEQEEQEIV
;
A
#
# COMPACT_ATOMS: atom_id res chain seq x y z
N MET A 1 -2.22 53.42 59.49
CA MET A 1 -2.74 52.29 60.29
C MET A 1 -4.23 52.18 60.04
N ASN A 2 -4.64 51.04 59.47
CA ASN A 2 -5.95 50.40 59.50
C ASN A 2 -7.26 51.14 59.15
N ARG A 3 -7.87 50.57 58.09
CA ARG A 3 -9.24 50.05 57.98
C ARG A 3 -10.42 51.02 57.85
N SER A 4 -11.14 50.77 56.75
CA SER A 4 -12.60 50.66 56.59
C SER A 4 -13.48 51.87 56.91
N SER A 5 -14.14 52.41 55.90
CA SER A 5 -15.60 52.32 55.71
C SER A 5 -16.04 53.18 54.53
N VAL A 6 -17.31 52.97 54.17
CA VAL A 6 -18.01 53.19 52.91
C VAL A 6 -18.63 54.59 52.78
N SER A 7 -18.78 55.05 51.52
CA SER A 7 -19.78 55.97 50.93
C SER A 7 -19.78 57.46 51.32
N ILE A 8 -19.84 58.33 50.30
CA ILE A 8 -21.01 59.19 49.97
C ILE A 8 -20.77 59.96 48.64
N PHE A 9 -21.87 60.08 47.90
CA PHE A 9 -22.24 60.94 46.75
C PHE A 9 -21.58 62.34 46.67
N ASP A 10 -21.31 62.84 45.44
CA ASP A 10 -22.12 63.91 44.80
C ASP A 10 -21.55 64.46 43.46
N MET A 11 -22.45 64.50 42.46
CA MET A 11 -22.76 65.57 41.48
C MET A 11 -21.67 66.44 40.81
N TYR A 12 -21.70 66.57 39.47
CA TYR A 12 -22.27 67.74 38.74
C TYR A 12 -22.12 67.67 37.19
N GLU A 13 -23.27 67.86 36.52
CA GLU A 13 -23.57 68.60 35.26
C GLU A 13 -22.88 68.44 33.88
N GLN A 14 -23.76 68.11 32.92
CA GLN A 14 -24.09 68.77 31.63
C GLN A 14 -23.01 69.12 30.58
N LYS A 15 -23.16 68.54 29.37
CA LYS A 15 -23.49 69.32 28.15
C LYS A 15 -23.96 68.46 26.96
N ASN A 16 -25.03 68.95 26.32
CA ASN A 16 -25.74 68.44 25.15
C ASN A 16 -24.87 68.00 23.95
N ARG A 17 -25.21 66.84 23.35
CA ARG A 17 -24.86 66.47 21.96
C ARG A 17 -26.13 66.14 21.15
N PRO A 18 -26.18 66.49 19.85
CA PRO A 18 -27.43 66.72 19.11
C PRO A 18 -28.21 65.45 18.71
N ALA A 19 -29.53 65.58 18.85
CA ALA A 19 -30.60 64.58 18.71
C ALA A 19 -30.90 64.06 17.28
N LYS A 20 -29.88 63.87 16.44
CA LYS A 20 -30.05 63.27 15.08
C LYS A 20 -29.45 61.87 14.93
N GLY A 21 -28.49 61.47 15.77
CA GLY A 21 -27.98 60.09 15.80
C GLY A 21 -28.94 59.13 16.50
N TYR A 22 -29.59 59.57 17.57
CA TYR A 22 -30.53 58.75 18.34
C TYR A 22 -31.85 58.47 17.62
N THR A 23 -32.28 59.32 16.69
CA THR A 23 -33.50 59.09 15.90
C THR A 23 -33.28 58.08 14.80
N VAL A 24 -32.13 58.11 14.11
CA VAL A 24 -31.77 57.09 13.12
C VAL A 24 -31.44 55.75 13.82
N ALA A 25 -30.71 55.78 14.93
CA ALA A 25 -30.45 54.58 15.73
C ALA A 25 -31.74 54.02 16.35
N ALA A 26 -32.67 54.86 16.82
CA ALA A 26 -33.95 54.39 17.34
C ALA A 26 -34.83 53.80 16.24
N ILE A 27 -34.85 54.36 15.02
CA ILE A 27 -35.60 53.80 13.89
C ILE A 27 -34.97 52.49 13.41
N ILE A 28 -33.65 52.38 13.37
CA ILE A 28 -32.95 51.13 13.04
C ILE A 28 -33.15 50.08 14.14
N CYS A 29 -33.13 50.46 15.41
CA CYS A 29 -33.47 49.56 16.52
C CYS A 29 -34.95 49.17 16.50
N LEU A 30 -35.87 50.07 16.13
CA LEU A 30 -37.29 49.73 16.00
C LEU A 30 -37.50 48.80 14.80
N ALA A 31 -36.84 49.06 13.67
CA ALA A 31 -36.88 48.21 12.50
C ALA A 31 -36.23 46.84 12.77
N MET A 32 -35.11 46.78 13.50
CA MET A 32 -34.53 45.53 13.97
C MET A 32 -35.44 44.84 14.98
N VAL A 33 -36.14 45.55 15.87
CA VAL A 33 -37.13 44.94 16.77
C VAL A 33 -38.34 44.46 15.98
N PHE A 34 -38.77 45.13 14.91
CA PHE A 34 -39.84 44.64 14.04
C PHE A 34 -39.40 43.51 13.11
N VAL A 35 -38.13 43.45 12.74
CA VAL A 35 -37.53 42.32 12.00
C VAL A 35 -37.27 41.17 12.95
N ILE A 36 -36.84 41.40 14.19
CA ILE A 36 -36.67 40.36 15.22
C ILE A 36 -38.04 39.89 15.67
N ILE A 37 -39.03 40.76 15.87
CA ILE A 37 -40.42 40.35 16.14
C ILE A 37 -41.01 39.72 14.89
N GLY A 38 -40.71 40.21 13.69
CA GLY A 38 -41.17 39.64 12.43
C GLY A 38 -40.58 38.25 12.19
N VAL A 39 -39.30 38.05 12.51
CA VAL A 39 -38.57 36.78 12.46
C VAL A 39 -38.94 35.91 13.65
N SER A 40 -39.22 36.46 14.84
CA SER A 40 -39.68 35.70 16.02
C SER A 40 -41.15 35.34 15.91
N VAL A 41 -41.97 36.13 15.20
CA VAL A 41 -43.35 35.85 14.82
C VAL A 41 -43.33 34.92 13.64
N TRP A 42 -42.41 35.06 12.68
CA TRP A 42 -42.21 34.14 11.57
C TRP A 42 -41.77 32.78 12.10
N ILE A 43 -40.66 32.67 12.86
CA ILE A 43 -40.24 31.51 13.65
C ILE A 43 -41.36 31.04 14.58
N LYS A 44 -42.12 31.92 15.28
CA LYS A 44 -43.31 31.46 16.03
C LYS A 44 -44.47 31.02 15.13
N THR A 45 -44.55 31.40 13.87
CA THR A 45 -45.60 30.98 12.93
C THR A 45 -45.20 29.72 12.19
N THR A 46 -43.93 29.54 11.84
CA THR A 46 -43.36 28.25 11.40
C THR A 46 -43.38 27.26 12.56
N ASN A 47 -42.91 27.64 13.75
CA ASN A 47 -43.06 26.82 14.95
C ASN A 47 -44.51 26.71 15.45
N LYS A 48 -45.46 27.57 15.04
CA LYS A 48 -46.90 27.39 15.35
C LYS A 48 -47.58 26.36 14.47
N GLN A 49 -47.05 26.09 13.28
CA GLN A 49 -47.48 24.92 12.52
C GLN A 49 -46.86 23.64 13.12
N GLU A 50 -45.68 23.74 13.77
CA GLU A 50 -45.09 22.68 14.60
C GLU A 50 -45.78 22.50 15.98
N GLU A 51 -46.56 23.47 16.47
CA GLU A 51 -47.10 23.53 17.84
C GLU A 51 -48.37 22.67 18.09
N SER A 52 -48.63 21.61 17.32
CA SER A 52 -49.88 20.85 17.49
C SER A 52 -49.72 19.33 17.50
N VAL A 53 -48.91 18.72 16.64
CA VAL A 53 -49.06 17.27 16.41
C VAL A 53 -48.06 16.41 17.17
N LEU A 54 -46.78 16.79 17.27
CA LEU A 54 -45.77 15.96 17.96
C LEU A 54 -46.02 15.84 19.48
N PRO A 55 -46.26 16.92 20.24
CA PRO A 55 -46.57 16.77 21.67
C PRO A 55 -47.87 15.99 21.92
N GLU A 56 -48.85 16.10 21.02
CA GLU A 56 -50.10 15.33 21.08
C GLU A 56 -49.85 13.85 20.78
N PHE A 57 -49.00 13.54 19.79
CA PHE A 57 -48.54 12.18 19.46
C PHE A 57 -47.79 11.54 20.63
N VAL A 58 -46.79 12.22 21.20
CA VAL A 58 -46.03 11.76 22.37
C VAL A 58 -46.95 11.55 23.56
N ALA A 59 -47.85 12.50 23.84
CA ALA A 59 -48.83 12.35 24.92
C ALA A 59 -49.82 11.20 24.68
N ALA A 60 -50.15 10.89 23.42
CA ALA A 60 -50.96 9.73 23.07
C ALA A 60 -50.18 8.41 23.30
N LEU A 61 -48.91 8.34 22.88
CA LEU A 61 -48.00 7.21 23.14
C LEU A 61 -47.80 6.94 24.64
N ASP A 62 -47.56 7.97 25.43
CA ASP A 62 -47.33 7.87 26.89
C ASP A 62 -48.56 7.39 27.64
N GLN A 63 -49.75 7.71 27.13
CA GLN A 63 -51.04 7.35 27.74
C GLN A 63 -51.60 6.02 27.23
N GLY A 64 -50.90 5.32 26.32
CA GLY A 64 -51.37 4.08 25.71
C GLY A 64 -52.54 4.27 24.74
N ARG A 65 -52.70 5.46 24.16
CA ARG A 65 -53.73 5.78 23.15
C ARG A 65 -53.14 5.62 21.75
N TYR A 66 -52.78 4.39 21.38
CA TYR A 66 -52.05 4.10 20.14
C TYR A 66 -52.87 4.38 18.87
N ASP A 67 -54.18 4.13 18.89
CA ASP A 67 -55.09 4.54 17.81
C ASP A 67 -55.03 6.05 17.54
N ASP A 68 -55.02 6.88 18.59
CA ASP A 68 -54.92 8.34 18.47
C ASP A 68 -53.55 8.73 17.91
N ALA A 69 -52.48 8.08 18.36
CA ALA A 69 -51.11 8.32 17.89
C ALA A 69 -50.95 7.96 16.39
N LEU A 70 -51.42 6.78 15.98
CA LEU A 70 -51.43 6.36 14.58
C LEU A 70 -52.30 7.26 13.71
N GLN A 71 -53.45 7.71 14.20
CA GLN A 71 -54.28 8.65 13.45
C GLN A 71 -53.54 9.96 13.19
N ILE A 72 -52.84 10.51 14.19
CA ILE A 72 -52.01 11.72 14.03
C ILE A 72 -50.92 11.49 12.97
N TYR A 73 -50.23 10.34 13.02
CA TYR A 73 -49.19 9.99 12.05
C TYR A 73 -49.76 9.86 10.63
N ARG A 74 -50.80 9.03 10.45
CA ARG A 74 -51.45 8.78 9.15
C ARG A 74 -52.02 10.06 8.53
N ASP A 75 -52.61 10.95 9.33
CA ASP A 75 -53.13 12.23 8.85
C ASP A 75 -52.03 13.12 8.26
N ILE A 76 -50.79 13.04 8.77
CA ILE A 76 -49.64 13.76 8.21
C ILE A 76 -49.11 13.01 7.00
N HIS A 77 -48.92 11.69 7.10
CA HIS A 77 -48.46 10.83 6.03
C HIS A 77 -49.32 10.97 4.75
N ASP A 78 -50.64 10.90 4.87
CA ASP A 78 -51.59 11.03 3.76
C ASP A 78 -51.49 12.41 3.08
N ARG A 79 -51.22 13.47 3.85
CA ARG A 79 -51.01 14.82 3.31
C ARG A 79 -49.71 14.91 2.50
N VAL A 80 -48.64 14.28 2.99
CA VAL A 80 -47.35 14.23 2.30
C VAL A 80 -47.44 13.43 1.01
N VAL A 81 -48.08 12.25 1.05
CA VAL A 81 -48.23 11.36 -0.12
C VAL A 81 -49.19 11.94 -1.18
N ALA A 82 -50.24 12.65 -0.77
CA ALA A 82 -51.17 13.29 -1.70
C ALA A 82 -50.65 14.61 -2.33
N ALA A 83 -49.48 15.10 -1.90
CA ALA A 83 -48.91 16.33 -2.42
C ALA A 83 -48.33 16.16 -3.84
N ASP A 84 -48.50 17.17 -4.68
CA ASP A 84 -47.87 17.22 -6.02
C ASP A 84 -46.33 17.19 -5.88
N PRO A 85 -45.59 16.41 -6.70
CA PRO A 85 -44.14 16.37 -6.67
C PRO A 85 -43.47 17.75 -6.74
N SER A 86 -44.11 18.73 -7.39
CA SER A 86 -43.61 20.10 -7.47
C SER A 86 -43.76 20.91 -6.17
N LYS A 87 -44.34 20.33 -5.11
CA LYS A 87 -44.61 20.94 -3.80
C LYS A 87 -43.97 20.21 -2.62
N LEU A 88 -43.20 19.14 -2.86
CA LEU A 88 -42.50 18.38 -1.83
C LEU A 88 -41.59 19.28 -0.96
N GLU A 89 -40.91 20.25 -1.58
CA GLU A 89 -40.04 21.22 -0.87
C GLU A 89 -40.81 22.11 0.13
N SER A 90 -42.12 22.26 -0.06
CA SER A 90 -43.01 23.01 0.85
C SER A 90 -43.62 22.16 1.97
N MET A 91 -43.41 20.83 1.97
CA MET A 91 -43.89 19.88 2.98
C MET A 91 -42.80 19.45 3.97
N LYS A 92 -41.69 20.19 4.00
CA LYS A 92 -40.53 19.87 4.84
C LYS A 92 -40.90 19.76 6.33
N SER A 93 -41.79 20.63 6.82
CA SER A 93 -42.22 20.62 8.23
C SER A 93 -43.00 19.35 8.57
N GLU A 94 -43.86 18.88 7.66
CA GLU A 94 -44.61 17.64 7.80
C GLU A 94 -43.70 16.41 7.75
N THR A 95 -42.73 16.38 6.83
CA THR A 95 -41.72 15.31 6.77
C THR A 95 -40.83 15.30 8.01
N ASP A 96 -40.37 16.46 8.48
CA ASP A 96 -39.57 16.59 9.71
C ASP A 96 -40.36 16.16 10.95
N ALA A 97 -41.68 16.43 10.98
CA ALA A 97 -42.56 16.00 12.07
C ALA A 97 -42.78 14.48 12.07
N MET A 98 -42.97 13.86 10.91
CA MET A 98 -43.06 12.39 10.80
C MET A 98 -41.76 11.72 11.25
N ALA A 99 -40.60 12.22 10.79
CA ALA A 99 -39.30 11.68 11.20
C ALA A 99 -39.08 11.77 12.73
N GLN A 100 -39.56 12.85 13.37
CA GLN A 100 -39.52 12.98 14.83
C GLN A 100 -40.46 12.00 15.54
N MET A 101 -41.66 11.75 15.00
CA MET A 101 -42.58 10.74 15.54
C MET A 101 -42.00 9.33 15.43
N GLU A 102 -41.44 8.99 14.27
CA GLU A 102 -40.71 7.74 14.03
C GLU A 102 -39.54 7.60 15.00
N SER A 103 -38.74 8.65 15.20
CA SER A 103 -37.64 8.67 16.16
C SER A 103 -38.09 8.45 17.61
N GLU A 104 -39.26 8.95 18.01
CA GLU A 104 -39.79 8.70 19.37
C GLU A 104 -40.21 7.24 19.55
N VAL A 105 -40.88 6.67 18.54
CA VAL A 105 -41.26 5.25 18.53
C VAL A 105 -40.02 4.37 18.55
N ASP A 106 -39.01 4.68 17.74
CA ASP A 106 -37.75 3.95 17.66
C ASP A 106 -36.96 4.04 18.97
N SER A 107 -36.88 5.22 19.59
CA SER A 107 -36.22 5.37 20.89
C SER A 107 -36.88 4.52 21.99
N ARG A 108 -38.21 4.45 22.00
CA ARG A 108 -38.94 3.61 22.96
C ARG A 108 -38.75 2.13 22.67
N LEU A 109 -38.73 1.76 21.39
CA LEU A 109 -38.48 0.39 20.95
C LEU A 109 -37.07 -0.08 21.36
N GLN A 110 -36.04 0.72 21.06
CA GLN A 110 -34.65 0.43 21.45
C GLN A 110 -34.48 0.28 22.97
N GLU A 111 -35.21 1.04 23.78
CA GLU A 111 -35.19 0.85 25.24
C GLU A 111 -35.73 -0.52 25.65
N ILE A 112 -36.81 -0.97 25.02
CA ILE A 112 -37.39 -2.30 25.24
C ILE A 112 -36.40 -3.37 24.78
N GLU A 113 -35.89 -3.28 23.55
CA GLU A 113 -34.93 -4.23 22.97
C GLU A 113 -33.66 -4.36 23.82
N SER A 114 -33.10 -3.24 24.26
CA SER A 114 -31.94 -3.19 25.16
C SER A 114 -32.22 -3.90 26.49
N LYS A 115 -33.39 -3.65 27.10
CA LYS A 115 -33.77 -4.34 28.35
C LYS A 115 -33.93 -5.84 28.16
N ILE A 116 -34.58 -6.28 27.07
CA ILE A 116 -34.72 -7.71 26.77
C ILE A 116 -33.33 -8.33 26.62
N ARG A 117 -32.46 -7.68 25.84
CA ARG A 117 -31.11 -8.16 25.52
C ARG A 117 -30.19 -8.24 26.74
N TYR A 118 -30.12 -7.18 27.55
CA TYR A 118 -29.08 -7.05 28.58
C TYR A 118 -29.58 -7.27 30.02
N GLU A 119 -30.89 -7.16 30.27
CA GLU A 119 -31.46 -7.24 31.62
C GLU A 119 -32.33 -8.48 31.85
N ARG A 120 -32.43 -9.39 30.87
CA ARG A 120 -33.37 -10.54 30.89
C ARG A 120 -34.81 -10.08 31.18
N TYR A 121 -35.17 -8.95 30.59
CA TYR A 121 -36.48 -8.35 30.75
C TYR A 121 -37.55 -9.12 29.97
N GLU A 122 -38.66 -9.42 30.64
CA GLU A 122 -39.88 -9.92 30.00
C GLU A 122 -40.79 -8.72 29.71
N PRO A 123 -41.16 -8.46 28.44
CA PRO A 123 -42.01 -7.33 28.06
C PRO A 123 -43.31 -7.27 28.88
N THR A 124 -43.64 -6.09 29.40
CA THR A 124 -44.89 -5.89 30.13
C THR A 124 -46.08 -5.90 29.17
N THR A 125 -47.29 -6.01 29.71
CA THR A 125 -48.53 -5.86 28.90
C THR A 125 -48.54 -4.55 28.11
N GLY A 126 -48.04 -3.45 28.68
CA GLY A 126 -47.95 -2.17 27.98
C GLY A 126 -46.93 -2.14 26.85
N ASP A 127 -45.80 -2.86 26.97
CA ASP A 127 -44.81 -2.98 25.89
C ASP A 127 -45.37 -3.82 24.74
N ILE A 128 -46.08 -4.91 25.07
CA ILE A 128 -46.74 -5.78 24.09
C ILE A 128 -47.85 -5.02 23.36
N GLU A 129 -48.68 -4.27 24.08
CA GLU A 129 -49.71 -3.40 23.47
C GLU A 129 -49.08 -2.33 22.58
N PHE A 130 -48.01 -1.65 23.03
CA PHE A 130 -47.26 -0.70 22.21
C PHE A 130 -46.78 -1.32 20.90
N MET A 131 -46.08 -2.46 20.97
CA MET A 131 -45.52 -3.10 19.78
C MET A 131 -46.58 -3.61 18.80
N ASN A 132 -47.72 -4.13 19.29
CA ASN A 132 -48.83 -4.59 18.43
C ASN A 132 -49.60 -3.42 17.82
N GLU A 133 -50.01 -2.45 18.64
CA GLU A 133 -50.90 -1.37 18.19
C GLU A 133 -50.15 -0.32 17.36
N MET A 134 -48.81 -0.23 17.48
CA MET A 134 -47.97 0.65 16.66
C MET A 134 -47.27 -0.09 15.51
N GLU A 135 -47.83 -1.21 15.03
CA GLU A 135 -47.17 -2.11 14.05
C GLU A 135 -46.64 -1.41 12.79
N GLU A 136 -47.33 -0.38 12.31
CA GLU A 136 -46.95 0.41 11.12
C GLU A 136 -45.58 1.09 11.27
N LEU A 137 -45.15 1.36 12.51
CA LEU A 137 -43.91 2.05 12.83
C LEU A 137 -42.89 1.14 13.52
N THR A 138 -43.28 -0.03 14.02
CA THR A 138 -42.40 -0.91 14.80
C THR A 138 -42.00 -2.20 14.06
N SER A 139 -42.84 -2.72 13.17
CA SER A 139 -42.63 -4.07 12.60
C SER A 139 -41.35 -4.22 11.78
N SER A 140 -40.97 -3.19 11.02
CA SER A 140 -39.74 -3.21 10.23
C SER A 140 -38.50 -3.20 11.11
N SER A 141 -38.44 -2.29 12.10
CA SER A 141 -37.32 -2.18 13.03
C SER A 141 -37.12 -3.46 13.84
N ILE A 142 -38.21 -4.03 14.37
CA ILE A 142 -38.14 -5.29 15.13
C ILE A 142 -37.66 -6.45 14.24
N SER A 143 -38.15 -6.52 13.00
CA SER A 143 -37.73 -7.59 12.09
C SER A 143 -36.25 -7.47 11.74
N GLN A 144 -35.75 -6.24 11.51
CA GLN A 144 -34.34 -6.00 11.30
C GLN A 144 -33.52 -6.40 12.53
N TRP A 145 -33.94 -5.99 13.74
CA TRP A 145 -33.27 -6.35 14.97
C TRP A 145 -33.17 -7.87 15.19
N LEU A 146 -34.24 -8.62 14.88
CA LEU A 146 -34.23 -10.08 14.95
C LEU A 146 -33.29 -10.72 13.92
N HIS A 147 -33.20 -10.16 12.71
CA HIS A 147 -32.22 -10.58 11.71
C HIS A 147 -30.78 -10.28 12.17
N ASP A 148 -30.52 -9.10 12.71
CA ASP A 148 -29.22 -8.70 13.23
C ASP A 148 -28.79 -9.64 14.37
N LEU A 149 -29.69 -10.04 15.26
CA LEU A 149 -29.40 -11.01 16.32
C LEU A 149 -29.02 -12.39 15.77
N CYS A 150 -29.62 -12.83 14.66
CA CYS A 150 -29.23 -14.06 13.98
C CYS A 150 -27.84 -13.94 13.35
N GLU A 151 -27.49 -12.78 12.78
CA GLU A 151 -26.16 -12.48 12.23
C GLU A 151 -25.11 -12.45 13.34
N GLU A 152 -25.37 -11.72 14.41
CA GLU A 152 -24.56 -11.69 15.62
C GLU A 152 -24.33 -13.09 16.18
N PHE A 153 -25.35 -13.95 16.16
CA PHE A 153 -25.22 -15.33 16.63
C PHE A 153 -24.37 -16.18 15.68
N LEU A 154 -24.57 -16.03 14.37
CA LEU A 154 -23.79 -16.70 13.33
C LEU A 154 -22.31 -16.32 13.41
N LEU A 155 -22.01 -15.05 13.68
CA LEU A 155 -20.65 -14.52 13.81
C LEU A 155 -20.08 -14.69 15.24
N GLY A 156 -20.92 -15.09 16.19
CA GLY A 156 -20.52 -15.46 17.54
C GLY A 156 -20.31 -14.30 18.51
N THR A 157 -20.93 -13.15 18.26
CA THR A 157 -20.93 -11.99 19.18
C THR A 157 -22.00 -12.11 20.27
N ILE A 158 -22.96 -13.02 20.12
CA ILE A 158 -23.99 -13.35 21.12
C ILE A 158 -24.06 -14.87 21.34
N GLU A 159 -24.44 -15.29 22.54
CA GLU A 159 -24.53 -16.71 22.91
C GLU A 159 -25.95 -17.27 22.74
N LYS A 160 -26.04 -18.56 22.41
CA LYS A 160 -27.32 -19.26 22.15
C LYS A 160 -28.39 -19.06 23.23
N PRO A 161 -28.09 -19.12 24.55
CA PRO A 161 -29.09 -18.91 25.59
C PRO A 161 -29.64 -17.48 25.67
N ASP A 162 -28.92 -16.49 25.15
CA ASP A 162 -29.38 -15.10 25.08
C ASP A 162 -30.29 -14.92 23.87
N VAL A 163 -29.88 -15.41 22.69
CA VAL A 163 -30.68 -15.37 21.45
C VAL A 163 -32.02 -16.09 21.63
N ILE A 164 -31.99 -17.32 22.18
CA ILE A 164 -33.22 -18.08 22.45
C ILE A 164 -34.17 -17.30 23.35
N PHE A 165 -33.66 -16.67 24.40
CA PHE A 165 -34.49 -15.89 25.32
C PHE A 165 -35.15 -14.72 24.61
N ILE A 166 -34.40 -13.97 23.81
CA ILE A 166 -34.94 -12.83 23.07
C ILE A 166 -36.05 -13.30 22.13
N PHE A 167 -35.80 -14.32 21.31
CA PHE A 167 -36.81 -14.84 20.39
C PHE A 167 -38.02 -15.45 21.12
N ASP A 168 -37.84 -16.06 22.29
CA ASP A 168 -38.96 -16.58 23.09
C ASP A 168 -39.84 -15.43 23.63
N GLN A 169 -39.27 -14.25 23.95
CA GLN A 169 -40.06 -13.06 24.28
C GLN A 169 -40.80 -12.51 23.05
N MET A 170 -40.10 -12.40 21.92
CA MET A 170 -40.63 -11.74 20.72
C MET A 170 -41.64 -12.59 19.94
N SER A 171 -41.45 -13.92 19.89
CA SER A 171 -42.34 -14.84 19.15
C SER A 171 -43.76 -14.93 19.74
N ASN A 172 -43.94 -14.50 20.99
CA ASN A 172 -45.23 -14.47 21.67
C ASN A 172 -46.05 -13.19 21.36
N ILE A 173 -45.47 -12.23 20.64
CA ILE A 173 -46.14 -10.98 20.28
C ILE A 173 -46.82 -11.16 18.92
N GLY A 174 -48.11 -10.78 18.83
CA GLY A 174 -49.00 -11.15 17.73
C GLY A 174 -48.46 -10.78 16.34
N ASN A 175 -48.21 -9.50 16.10
CA ASN A 175 -47.73 -8.97 14.83
C ASN A 175 -46.27 -9.36 14.49
N ILE A 176 -45.44 -9.61 15.51
CA ILE A 176 -44.02 -9.96 15.36
C ILE A 176 -43.82 -11.46 15.14
N SER A 177 -44.75 -12.30 15.61
CA SER A 177 -44.64 -13.76 15.52
C SER A 177 -44.37 -14.26 14.10
N ALA A 178 -44.87 -13.57 13.08
CA ALA A 178 -44.69 -13.92 11.67
C ALA A 178 -43.24 -13.80 11.19
N SER A 179 -42.47 -12.82 11.69
CA SER A 179 -41.04 -12.66 11.37
C SER A 179 -40.14 -13.39 12.37
N ALA A 180 -40.52 -13.45 13.65
CA ALA A 180 -39.72 -14.09 14.70
C ALA A 180 -39.74 -15.63 14.63
N THR A 181 -40.89 -16.24 14.35
CA THR A 181 -41.04 -17.71 14.42
C THR A 181 -40.17 -18.46 13.42
N PRO A 182 -40.06 -18.04 12.13
CA PRO A 182 -39.17 -18.70 11.17
C PRO A 182 -37.70 -18.64 11.62
N LEU A 183 -37.19 -17.45 11.93
CA LEU A 183 -35.81 -17.25 12.40
C LEU A 183 -35.51 -18.05 13.67
N ARG A 184 -36.46 -18.11 14.61
CA ARG A 184 -36.34 -18.92 15.83
C ARG A 184 -36.18 -20.41 15.54
N GLN A 185 -36.82 -20.94 14.51
CA GLN A 185 -36.69 -22.34 14.10
C GLN A 185 -35.33 -22.62 13.44
N GLU A 186 -34.69 -21.60 12.89
CA GLU A 186 -33.41 -21.71 12.20
C GLU A 186 -32.18 -21.59 13.12
N ILE A 187 -32.35 -21.25 14.40
CA ILE A 187 -31.23 -21.10 15.36
C ILE A 187 -30.29 -22.32 15.38
N GLU A 188 -30.81 -23.54 15.29
CA GLU A 188 -29.95 -24.75 15.26
C GLU A 188 -29.12 -24.81 13.95
N THR A 189 -29.69 -24.39 12.82
CA THR A 189 -28.99 -24.29 11.54
C THR A 189 -27.91 -23.21 11.59
N ILE A 190 -28.23 -22.05 12.17
CA ILE A 190 -27.28 -20.95 12.37
C ILE A 190 -26.10 -21.42 13.24
N GLU A 191 -26.37 -22.16 14.31
CA GLU A 191 -25.31 -22.70 15.18
C GLU A 191 -24.39 -23.67 14.42
N MET A 192 -24.94 -24.53 13.55
CA MET A 192 -24.14 -25.45 12.74
C MET A 192 -23.23 -24.71 11.74
N ALA A 193 -23.72 -23.62 11.14
CA ALA A 193 -22.98 -22.84 10.13
C ALA A 193 -21.95 -21.86 10.72
N ARG A 194 -21.98 -21.60 12.04
CA ARG A 194 -21.14 -20.60 12.71
C ARG A 194 -19.65 -20.78 12.44
N GLY A 195 -19.15 -22.03 12.49
CA GLY A 195 -17.72 -22.30 12.23
C GLY A 195 -17.30 -21.93 10.81
N ASP A 196 -18.15 -22.24 9.82
CA ASP A 196 -17.89 -21.96 8.41
C ASP A 196 -17.96 -20.45 8.11
N ALA A 197 -18.98 -19.77 8.63
CA ALA A 197 -19.14 -18.32 8.45
C ALA A 197 -18.01 -17.53 9.12
N GLN A 198 -17.59 -17.91 10.33
CA GLN A 198 -16.46 -17.27 11.02
C GLN A 198 -15.14 -17.50 10.28
N ALA A 199 -14.94 -18.68 9.69
CA ALA A 199 -13.75 -18.96 8.88
C ALA A 199 -13.72 -18.09 7.62
N ALA A 200 -14.88 -17.87 6.99
CA ALA A 200 -14.99 -16.99 5.83
C ALA A 200 -14.74 -15.51 6.18
N GLU A 201 -15.31 -15.00 7.28
CA GLU A 201 -15.01 -13.64 7.75
C GLU A 201 -13.55 -13.47 8.18
N SER A 202 -12.93 -14.52 8.73
CA SER A 202 -11.50 -14.46 9.07
C SER A 202 -10.64 -14.35 7.82
N ALA A 203 -10.94 -15.13 6.77
CA ALA A 203 -10.26 -15.02 5.49
C ALA A 203 -10.45 -13.63 4.85
N PHE A 204 -11.68 -13.08 4.91
CA PHE A 204 -11.96 -11.73 4.44
C PHE A 204 -11.16 -10.66 5.21
N ALA A 205 -11.05 -10.78 6.54
CA ALA A 205 -10.28 -9.85 7.37
C ALA A 205 -8.75 -9.94 7.13
N GLU A 206 -8.28 -11.05 6.55
CA GLU A 206 -6.90 -11.27 6.10
C GLU A 206 -6.69 -10.87 4.62
N ASP A 207 -7.68 -10.24 3.98
CA ASP A 207 -7.72 -9.89 2.55
C ASP A 207 -7.61 -11.10 1.58
N ASP A 208 -7.80 -12.33 2.09
CA ASP A 208 -7.92 -13.55 1.29
C ASP A 208 -9.36 -13.70 0.76
N TYR A 209 -9.72 -12.81 -0.15
CA TYR A 209 -11.08 -12.71 -0.72
C TYR A 209 -11.50 -13.98 -1.44
N VAL A 210 -10.55 -14.67 -2.08
CA VAL A 210 -10.82 -15.89 -2.84
C VAL A 210 -11.28 -17.00 -1.91
N ARG A 211 -10.53 -17.24 -0.84
CA ARG A 211 -10.92 -18.21 0.18
C ARG A 211 -12.19 -17.82 0.89
N ALA A 212 -12.40 -16.53 1.17
CA ALA A 212 -13.64 -16.05 1.78
C ALA A 212 -14.86 -16.39 0.92
N VAL A 213 -14.81 -16.06 -0.38
CA VAL A 213 -15.89 -16.36 -1.33
C VAL A 213 -16.11 -17.86 -1.48
N GLN A 214 -15.04 -18.66 -1.66
CA GLN A 214 -15.16 -20.11 -1.78
C GLN A 214 -15.76 -20.75 -0.51
N THR A 215 -15.39 -20.25 0.66
CA THR A 215 -15.94 -20.74 1.94
C THR A 215 -17.43 -20.40 2.03
N TYR A 216 -17.85 -19.18 1.68
CA TYR A 216 -19.27 -18.85 1.63
C TYR A 216 -20.04 -19.61 0.55
N GLN A 217 -19.44 -19.89 -0.61
CA GLN A 217 -20.07 -20.76 -1.62
C GLN A 217 -20.35 -22.15 -1.03
N GLY A 218 -19.38 -22.72 -0.29
CA GLY A 218 -19.61 -23.94 0.48
C GLY A 218 -20.76 -23.82 1.49
N VAL A 219 -20.93 -22.66 2.14
CA VAL A 219 -22.09 -22.39 3.01
C VAL A 219 -23.38 -22.38 2.20
N THR A 220 -23.42 -21.70 1.05
CA THR A 220 -24.63 -21.66 0.18
C THR A 220 -25.06 -23.03 -0.34
N GLU A 221 -24.12 -23.97 -0.51
CA GLU A 221 -24.42 -25.33 -0.95
C GLU A 221 -25.00 -26.22 0.16
N ASN A 222 -24.65 -25.94 1.42
CA ASN A 222 -24.93 -26.83 2.56
C ASN A 222 -26.07 -26.34 3.47
N TYR A 223 -26.41 -25.05 3.41
CA TYR A 223 -27.41 -24.43 4.28
C TYR A 223 -28.55 -23.76 3.49
N SER A 224 -29.62 -23.40 4.18
CA SER A 224 -30.82 -22.77 3.62
C SER A 224 -31.39 -21.73 4.58
N GLY A 225 -32.33 -20.89 4.12
CA GLY A 225 -32.96 -19.87 4.96
C GLY A 225 -32.00 -18.73 5.26
N PHE A 226 -32.03 -18.21 6.49
CA PHE A 226 -31.21 -17.09 6.94
C PHE A 226 -29.73 -17.25 6.62
N VAL A 227 -29.16 -18.44 6.82
CA VAL A 227 -27.73 -18.69 6.58
C VAL A 227 -27.38 -18.59 5.10
N LEU A 228 -28.26 -19.07 4.21
CA LEU A 228 -28.09 -18.94 2.76
C LEU A 228 -28.16 -17.48 2.35
N ASP A 229 -29.20 -16.76 2.81
CA ASP A 229 -29.41 -15.35 2.48
C ASP A 229 -28.24 -14.48 2.97
N PHE A 230 -27.72 -14.76 4.17
CA PHE A 230 -26.52 -14.11 4.71
C PHE A 230 -25.30 -14.38 3.82
N ALA A 231 -25.03 -15.65 3.47
CA ALA A 231 -23.87 -16.02 2.66
C ALA A 231 -23.95 -15.44 1.24
N GLU A 232 -25.12 -15.46 0.59
CA GLU A 232 -25.30 -14.86 -0.74
C GLU A 232 -25.07 -13.35 -0.74
N ARG A 233 -25.63 -12.64 0.26
CA ARG A 233 -25.37 -11.21 0.45
C ARG A 233 -23.88 -10.96 0.68
N ARG A 234 -23.24 -11.76 1.53
CA ARG A 234 -21.83 -11.58 1.86
C ARG A 234 -20.91 -11.85 0.68
N ILE A 235 -21.19 -12.86 -0.13
CA ILE A 235 -20.48 -13.10 -1.40
C ILE A 235 -20.60 -11.87 -2.31
N ALA A 236 -21.79 -11.29 -2.46
CA ALA A 236 -22.00 -10.11 -3.30
C ALA A 236 -21.19 -8.91 -2.81
N GLU A 237 -21.20 -8.64 -1.49
CA GLU A 237 -20.42 -7.58 -0.87
C GLU A 237 -18.91 -7.78 -1.06
N ILE A 238 -18.39 -8.98 -0.82
CA ILE A 238 -16.95 -9.28 -0.99
C ILE A 238 -16.55 -9.10 -2.46
N LYS A 239 -17.36 -9.59 -3.41
CA LYS A 239 -17.12 -9.41 -4.84
C LYS A 239 -17.04 -7.93 -5.25
N GLU A 240 -17.91 -7.08 -4.70
CA GLU A 240 -17.89 -5.64 -4.97
C GLU A 240 -16.63 -4.96 -4.42
N ILE A 241 -16.18 -5.37 -3.23
CA ILE A 241 -14.99 -4.81 -2.57
C ILE A 241 -13.70 -5.22 -3.31
N MET A 242 -13.59 -6.50 -3.67
CA MET A 242 -12.33 -7.06 -4.19
C MET A 242 -12.06 -6.76 -5.66
N TYR A 243 -13.11 -6.55 -6.47
CA TYR A 243 -13.00 -6.61 -7.94
C TYR A 243 -11.98 -5.61 -8.49
N GLU A 244 -12.20 -4.31 -8.29
CA GLU A 244 -11.37 -3.27 -8.92
C GLU A 244 -9.94 -3.23 -8.33
N PRO A 245 -9.72 -3.33 -7.00
CA PRO A 245 -8.37 -3.33 -6.45
C PRO A 245 -7.51 -4.49 -6.97
N MET A 246 -8.04 -5.72 -6.98
CA MET A 246 -7.30 -6.89 -7.47
C MET A 246 -7.06 -6.83 -8.98
N LEU A 247 -8.04 -6.35 -9.74
CA LEU A 247 -7.90 -6.18 -11.19
C LEU A 247 -6.77 -5.20 -11.51
N LEU A 248 -6.74 -4.03 -10.84
CA LEU A 248 -5.66 -3.05 -11.01
C LEU A 248 -4.31 -3.58 -10.56
N GLU A 249 -4.26 -4.37 -9.48
CA GLU A 249 -3.03 -5.04 -9.04
C GLU A 249 -2.50 -6.02 -10.10
N GLY A 250 -3.38 -6.85 -10.66
CA GLY A 250 -3.02 -7.78 -11.74
C GLY A 250 -2.60 -7.07 -13.03
N GLU A 251 -3.30 -6.01 -13.43
CA GLU A 251 -2.95 -5.18 -14.59
C GLU A 251 -1.56 -4.53 -14.37
N HIS A 252 -1.27 -4.02 -13.18
CA HIS A 252 0.05 -3.51 -12.82
C HIS A 252 1.13 -4.60 -12.85
N MET A 253 0.84 -5.82 -12.36
CA MET A 253 1.76 -6.95 -12.50
C MET A 253 2.11 -7.26 -13.96
N LEU A 254 1.13 -7.20 -14.87
CA LEU A 254 1.38 -7.37 -16.32
C LEU A 254 2.29 -6.28 -16.87
N GLU A 255 2.05 -5.00 -16.52
CA GLU A 255 2.91 -3.88 -16.92
C GLU A 255 4.36 -4.05 -16.45
N ARG A 256 4.57 -4.78 -15.36
CA ARG A 256 5.88 -5.05 -14.76
C ARG A 256 6.45 -6.43 -15.08
N TYR A 257 5.91 -7.10 -16.10
CA TYR A 257 6.38 -8.41 -16.57
C TYR A 257 6.30 -9.52 -15.51
N ARG A 258 5.48 -9.33 -14.46
CA ARG A 258 5.23 -10.29 -13.37
C ARG A 258 4.15 -11.28 -13.78
N TYR A 259 4.36 -11.96 -14.90
CA TYR A 259 3.34 -12.78 -15.57
C TYR A 259 2.90 -14.00 -14.75
N TYR A 260 3.78 -14.58 -13.94
CA TYR A 260 3.43 -15.74 -13.12
C TYR A 260 2.56 -15.33 -11.92
N SER A 261 2.92 -14.21 -11.27
CA SER A 261 2.10 -13.59 -10.23
C SER A 261 0.74 -13.17 -10.78
N ALA A 262 0.71 -12.50 -11.94
CA ALA A 262 -0.53 -12.07 -12.59
C ALA A 262 -1.42 -13.26 -13.00
N GLU A 263 -0.84 -14.33 -13.57
CA GLU A 263 -1.59 -15.53 -13.95
C GLU A 263 -2.26 -16.18 -12.73
N ALA A 264 -1.55 -16.28 -11.60
CA ALA A 264 -2.12 -16.81 -10.36
C ALA A 264 -3.30 -15.95 -9.88
N LEU A 265 -3.10 -14.64 -9.78
CA LEU A 265 -4.14 -13.70 -9.34
C LEU A 265 -5.37 -13.76 -10.25
N PHE A 266 -5.18 -13.66 -11.57
CA PHE A 266 -6.30 -13.67 -12.51
C PHE A 266 -6.99 -15.03 -12.62
N SER A 267 -6.26 -16.13 -12.43
CA SER A 267 -6.86 -17.46 -12.32
C SER A 267 -7.81 -17.53 -11.12
N ASP A 268 -7.39 -17.01 -9.98
CA ASP A 268 -8.24 -16.96 -8.79
C ASP A 268 -9.45 -16.04 -8.97
N MET A 269 -9.26 -14.88 -9.60
CA MET A 269 -10.37 -14.00 -9.98
C MET A 269 -11.34 -14.66 -10.96
N ALA A 270 -10.86 -15.42 -11.94
CA ALA A 270 -11.69 -16.11 -12.93
C ALA A 270 -12.55 -17.22 -12.30
N VAL A 271 -12.12 -17.83 -11.19
CA VAL A 271 -12.97 -18.76 -10.41
C VAL A 271 -14.20 -18.04 -9.85
N ILE A 272 -14.05 -16.77 -9.47
CA ILE A 272 -15.09 -15.96 -8.83
C ILE A 272 -15.96 -15.23 -9.86
N PHE A 273 -15.35 -14.80 -10.97
CA PHE A 273 -15.94 -14.01 -12.05
C PHE A 273 -15.74 -14.72 -13.42
N PRO A 274 -16.30 -15.92 -13.63
CA PRO A 274 -15.99 -16.76 -14.79
C PRO A 274 -16.37 -16.14 -16.14
N ASP A 275 -17.38 -15.26 -16.16
CA ASP A 275 -17.91 -14.63 -17.38
C ASP A 275 -17.39 -13.18 -17.58
N ASP A 276 -16.37 -12.76 -16.83
CA ASP A 276 -15.82 -11.39 -16.94
C ASP A 276 -14.79 -11.28 -18.09
N ASP A 277 -15.09 -10.45 -19.08
CA ASP A 277 -14.25 -10.30 -20.26
C ASP A 277 -12.89 -9.63 -19.98
N ARG A 278 -12.79 -8.75 -18.97
CA ARG A 278 -11.51 -8.07 -18.62
C ARG A 278 -10.57 -9.08 -17.98
N ILE A 279 -11.03 -9.75 -16.91
CA ILE A 279 -10.25 -10.76 -16.19
C ILE A 279 -9.81 -11.88 -17.15
N ASN A 280 -10.70 -12.35 -18.03
CA ASN A 280 -10.36 -13.39 -19.00
C ASN A 280 -9.35 -12.91 -20.07
N SER A 281 -9.37 -11.63 -20.45
CA SER A 281 -8.39 -11.04 -21.37
C SER A 281 -7.00 -10.95 -20.73
N ASP A 282 -6.95 -10.48 -19.48
CA ASP A 282 -5.69 -10.26 -18.76
C ASP A 282 -5.06 -11.58 -18.33
N LEU A 283 -5.88 -12.57 -17.91
CA LEU A 283 -5.45 -13.94 -17.71
C LEU A 283 -4.84 -14.54 -18.99
N LEU A 284 -5.46 -14.30 -20.15
CA LEU A 284 -4.93 -14.79 -21.42
C LEU A 284 -3.60 -14.13 -21.79
N GLU A 285 -3.40 -12.85 -21.46
CA GLU A 285 -2.12 -12.17 -21.62
C GLU A 285 -1.04 -12.79 -20.71
N ALA A 286 -1.35 -13.01 -19.43
CA ALA A 286 -0.47 -13.66 -18.48
C ALA A 286 -0.06 -15.06 -18.97
N THR A 287 -1.03 -15.93 -19.25
CA THR A 287 -0.80 -17.33 -19.69
C THR A 287 -0.03 -17.42 -21.02
N ARG A 288 -0.07 -16.40 -21.88
CA ARG A 288 0.73 -16.39 -23.13
C ARG A 288 2.21 -16.14 -22.89
N ASN A 289 2.56 -15.51 -21.77
CA ASN A 289 3.92 -15.16 -21.40
C ASN A 289 4.49 -16.07 -20.29
N THR A 290 3.68 -16.97 -19.73
CA THR A 290 4.15 -18.00 -18.81
C THR A 290 4.35 -19.34 -19.53
N THR A 291 5.28 -20.13 -18.99
CA THR A 291 5.46 -21.54 -19.35
C THR A 291 5.55 -22.39 -18.09
N GLN A 292 5.36 -23.70 -18.23
CA GLN A 292 5.55 -24.65 -17.14
C GLN A 292 6.90 -24.42 -16.44
N THR A 293 6.88 -24.49 -15.12
CA THR A 293 8.07 -24.33 -14.27
C THR A 293 8.49 -25.65 -13.64
N GLU A 294 9.75 -25.71 -13.26
CA GLU A 294 10.34 -26.84 -12.54
C GLU A 294 11.24 -26.37 -11.40
N THR A 295 11.38 -27.20 -10.38
CA THR A 295 12.36 -26.98 -9.32
C THR A 295 13.77 -27.09 -9.88
N TYR A 296 14.56 -26.04 -9.74
CA TYR A 296 15.94 -26.00 -10.17
C TYR A 296 16.86 -26.55 -9.08
N SER A 297 17.64 -27.59 -9.43
CA SER A 297 18.58 -28.26 -8.53
C SER A 297 20.06 -27.99 -8.86
N GLY A 298 20.32 -27.14 -9.85
CA GLY A 298 21.68 -26.74 -10.22
C GLY A 298 22.23 -25.61 -9.36
N THR A 299 23.39 -25.09 -9.75
CA THR A 299 23.96 -23.87 -9.14
C THR A 299 23.33 -22.62 -9.75
N VAL A 300 23.09 -21.61 -8.92
CA VAL A 300 22.63 -20.29 -9.36
C VAL A 300 23.85 -19.42 -9.66
N GLU A 301 23.92 -18.87 -10.86
CA GLU A 301 24.98 -17.94 -11.24
C GLU A 301 24.68 -16.56 -10.66
N VAL A 302 25.67 -15.92 -10.04
CA VAL A 302 25.55 -14.52 -9.60
C VAL A 302 26.62 -13.71 -10.30
N LEU A 303 26.20 -12.88 -11.25
CA LEU A 303 27.07 -12.00 -12.01
C LEU A 303 27.03 -10.61 -11.40
N CYS A 304 28.17 -9.94 -11.39
CA CYS A 304 28.31 -8.64 -10.78
C CYS A 304 29.03 -7.70 -11.72
N VAL A 305 28.47 -6.53 -11.96
CA VAL A 305 29.10 -5.47 -12.75
C VAL A 305 29.16 -4.17 -11.95
N ARG A 306 30.12 -3.32 -12.25
CA ARG A 306 30.17 -1.94 -11.74
C ARG A 306 29.40 -1.01 -12.70
N GLN A 307 29.44 0.29 -12.42
CA GLN A 307 29.01 1.32 -13.38
C GLN A 307 29.60 1.07 -14.76
N LEU A 308 28.85 1.41 -15.80
CA LEU A 308 29.31 1.23 -17.18
C LEU A 308 30.08 2.46 -17.68
N ILE A 309 30.97 2.24 -18.64
CA ILE A 309 31.57 3.32 -19.44
C ILE A 309 30.54 3.74 -20.50
N ALA A 310 29.97 4.93 -20.31
CA ALA A 310 29.00 5.53 -21.23
C ALA A 310 29.69 6.30 -22.36
N ASP A 311 30.81 6.96 -22.08
CA ASP A 311 31.65 7.63 -23.07
C ASP A 311 32.99 6.89 -23.26
N THR A 312 33.14 6.23 -24.41
CA THR A 312 34.32 5.43 -24.76
C THR A 312 35.44 6.22 -25.45
N THR A 313 35.28 7.53 -25.67
CA THR A 313 36.22 8.32 -26.50
C THR A 313 37.59 8.57 -25.86
N SER A 314 37.71 8.51 -24.54
CA SER A 314 38.99 8.62 -23.83
C SER A 314 38.88 8.02 -22.43
N PRO A 315 38.85 6.68 -22.31
CA PRO A 315 38.70 6.02 -21.03
C PRO A 315 39.94 6.26 -20.15
N GLY A 316 39.69 6.59 -18.89
CA GLY A 316 40.71 6.82 -17.87
C GLY A 316 41.54 5.58 -17.52
N ALA A 317 42.50 5.74 -16.61
CA ALA A 317 43.52 4.72 -16.34
C ALA A 317 42.99 3.40 -15.74
N ASP A 318 41.80 3.43 -15.14
CA ASP A 318 41.18 2.28 -14.45
C ASP A 318 40.00 1.71 -15.25
N SER A 319 39.95 1.95 -16.57
CA SER A 319 38.85 1.51 -17.43
C SER A 319 38.69 0.00 -17.53
N ASP A 320 39.75 -0.77 -17.25
CA ASP A 320 39.72 -2.24 -17.26
C ASP A 320 38.86 -2.85 -16.14
N LEU A 321 38.48 -2.02 -15.15
CA LEU A 321 37.59 -2.37 -14.05
C LEU A 321 36.10 -2.29 -14.40
N PHE A 322 35.76 -1.74 -15.57
CA PHE A 322 34.38 -1.51 -16.00
C PHE A 322 34.09 -2.24 -17.32
N LEU A 323 32.82 -2.32 -17.67
CA LEU A 323 32.36 -2.71 -19.01
C LEU A 323 31.90 -1.45 -19.74
N THR A 324 31.94 -1.44 -21.07
CA THR A 324 31.19 -0.43 -21.83
C THR A 324 29.70 -0.76 -21.85
N THR A 325 28.86 0.23 -22.17
CA THR A 325 27.42 0.01 -22.40
C THR A 325 27.15 -1.04 -23.47
N THR A 326 27.98 -1.07 -24.52
CA THR A 326 27.86 -2.03 -25.62
C THR A 326 28.28 -3.44 -25.20
N GLU A 327 29.36 -3.58 -24.42
CA GLU A 327 29.78 -4.88 -23.87
C GLU A 327 28.71 -5.45 -22.93
N PHE A 328 28.12 -4.61 -22.07
CA PHE A 328 27.04 -5.07 -21.20
C PHE A 328 25.81 -5.55 -21.99
N GLN A 329 25.39 -4.82 -23.04
CA GLN A 329 24.30 -5.25 -23.91
C GLN A 329 24.60 -6.61 -24.57
N ARG A 330 25.79 -6.79 -25.16
CA ARG A 330 26.19 -8.07 -25.77
C ARG A 330 26.29 -9.20 -24.75
N MET A 331 26.66 -8.90 -23.50
CA MET A 331 26.63 -9.87 -22.41
C MET A 331 25.20 -10.38 -22.16
N LEU A 332 24.20 -9.48 -22.10
CA LEU A 332 22.79 -9.87 -21.97
C LEU A 332 22.33 -10.73 -23.15
N GLU A 333 22.66 -10.34 -24.39
CA GLU A 333 22.35 -11.12 -25.59
C GLU A 333 22.94 -12.55 -25.51
N GLN A 334 24.20 -12.68 -25.08
CA GLN A 334 24.83 -13.99 -24.92
C GLN A 334 24.19 -14.82 -23.82
N LEU A 335 23.89 -14.22 -22.66
CA LEU A 335 23.21 -14.92 -21.56
C LEU A 335 21.84 -15.42 -22.02
N TYR A 336 21.05 -14.57 -22.67
CA TYR A 336 19.75 -14.92 -23.23
C TYR A 336 19.86 -16.03 -24.28
N ALA A 337 20.77 -15.91 -25.25
CA ALA A 337 20.99 -16.92 -26.29
C ALA A 337 21.44 -18.28 -25.71
N ASN A 338 22.13 -18.24 -24.57
CA ASN A 338 22.56 -19.43 -23.84
C ASN A 338 21.47 -19.95 -22.86
N GLY A 339 20.25 -19.41 -22.90
CA GLY A 339 19.11 -19.93 -22.14
C GLY A 339 19.13 -19.57 -20.66
N TYR A 340 19.83 -18.50 -20.27
CA TYR A 340 19.71 -17.93 -18.93
C TYR A 340 18.39 -17.19 -18.75
N VAL A 341 17.94 -17.09 -17.50
CA VAL A 341 16.79 -16.31 -17.05
C VAL A 341 17.15 -15.61 -15.74
N LEU A 342 16.79 -14.34 -15.59
CA LEU A 342 16.95 -13.60 -14.35
C LEU A 342 15.98 -14.14 -13.29
N VAL A 343 16.50 -14.31 -12.08
CA VAL A 343 15.71 -14.66 -10.89
C VAL A 343 16.03 -13.67 -9.77
N ASP A 344 15.04 -13.39 -8.93
CA ASP A 344 15.24 -12.55 -7.76
C ASP A 344 16.08 -13.30 -6.70
N ALA A 345 17.10 -12.62 -6.18
CA ALA A 345 18.02 -13.17 -5.20
C ALA A 345 17.35 -13.58 -3.88
N GLU A 346 16.19 -13.00 -3.58
CA GLU A 346 15.39 -13.28 -2.37
C GLU A 346 14.54 -14.55 -2.51
N THR A 347 14.30 -15.08 -3.72
CA THR A 347 13.38 -16.21 -3.96
C THR A 347 13.77 -17.51 -3.27
N MET A 348 15.05 -17.65 -2.93
CA MET A 348 15.60 -18.81 -2.23
C MET A 348 15.53 -18.67 -0.69
N ALA A 349 15.06 -17.53 -0.18
CA ALA A 349 14.92 -17.29 1.25
C ALA A 349 13.56 -16.63 1.54
N ASP A 350 12.64 -17.37 2.15
CA ASP A 350 11.41 -16.78 2.66
C ASP A 350 11.73 -15.97 3.93
N GLN A 351 11.37 -14.68 3.89
CA GLN A 351 11.62 -13.69 4.93
C GLN A 351 10.32 -13.16 5.56
N SER A 352 9.19 -13.87 5.38
CA SER A 352 7.89 -13.53 5.98
C SER A 352 7.95 -13.40 7.51
N GLU A 353 8.86 -14.13 8.14
CA GLU A 353 9.17 -14.01 9.57
C GLU A 353 10.34 -13.04 9.78
N GLU A 354 10.11 -11.92 10.48
CA GLU A 354 11.14 -10.89 10.70
C GLU A 354 12.42 -11.41 11.38
N SER A 355 12.31 -12.50 12.13
CA SER A 355 13.39 -13.03 12.97
C SER A 355 14.27 -14.09 12.30
N PHE A 356 13.77 -14.79 11.28
CA PHE A 356 14.55 -15.80 10.57
C PHE A 356 14.13 -16.03 9.12
N ILE A 357 15.08 -16.53 8.31
CA ILE A 357 14.77 -16.99 6.95
C ILE A 357 14.44 -18.49 6.91
N THR A 358 13.51 -18.86 6.04
CA THR A 358 13.24 -20.26 5.68
C THR A 358 13.84 -20.57 4.30
N GLU A 359 14.55 -21.69 4.19
CA GLU A 359 15.15 -22.13 2.91
C GLU A 359 14.05 -22.50 1.91
N MET A 360 14.14 -21.97 0.70
CA MET A 360 13.18 -22.23 -0.37
C MET A 360 13.88 -22.87 -1.58
N ASP A 361 13.16 -23.80 -2.22
CA ASP A 361 13.59 -24.38 -3.49
C ASP A 361 13.36 -23.36 -4.61
N LEU A 362 14.40 -23.09 -5.40
CA LEU A 362 14.27 -22.20 -6.56
C LEU A 362 13.43 -22.88 -7.65
N THR A 363 12.46 -22.16 -8.18
CA THR A 363 11.64 -22.59 -9.32
C THR A 363 11.93 -21.69 -10.52
N VAL A 364 12.07 -22.27 -11.70
CA VAL A 364 12.35 -21.55 -12.95
C VAL A 364 11.54 -22.13 -14.11
N PRO A 365 11.36 -21.42 -15.23
CA PRO A 365 10.76 -21.98 -16.43
C PRO A 365 11.56 -23.18 -16.94
N GLU A 366 10.86 -24.24 -17.41
CA GLU A 366 11.50 -25.49 -17.83
C GLU A 366 12.65 -25.25 -18.83
N GLY A 367 13.81 -25.85 -18.54
CA GLY A 367 14.99 -25.77 -19.40
C GLY A 367 15.77 -24.45 -19.35
N LYS A 368 15.36 -23.47 -18.53
CA LYS A 368 16.13 -22.24 -18.30
C LYS A 368 17.17 -22.42 -17.19
N ARG A 369 18.20 -21.57 -17.22
CA ARG A 369 19.27 -21.52 -16.20
C ARG A 369 19.17 -20.21 -15.42
N PRO A 370 19.02 -20.23 -14.09
CA PRO A 370 18.89 -19.01 -13.30
C PRO A 370 20.21 -18.24 -13.24
N VAL A 371 20.10 -16.92 -13.34
CA VAL A 371 21.19 -15.97 -13.06
C VAL A 371 20.64 -14.81 -12.23
N ILE A 372 21.43 -14.36 -11.25
CA ILE A 372 21.19 -13.14 -10.49
C ILE A 372 22.20 -12.11 -10.99
N LEU A 373 21.74 -10.89 -11.27
CA LEU A 373 22.61 -9.77 -11.59
C LEU A 373 22.77 -8.85 -10.37
N VAL A 374 24.00 -8.46 -10.05
CA VAL A 374 24.34 -7.50 -9.02
C VAL A 374 25.03 -6.29 -9.65
N LEU A 375 24.52 -5.11 -9.37
CA LEU A 375 25.10 -3.82 -9.74
C LEU A 375 25.88 -3.30 -8.51
N ASP A 376 27.21 -3.34 -8.56
CA ASP A 376 28.10 -3.07 -7.42
C ASP A 376 28.39 -1.57 -7.30
N GLN A 377 28.03 -0.99 -6.16
CA GLN A 377 28.39 0.38 -5.76
C GLN A 377 27.88 1.45 -6.74
N PHE A 378 26.55 1.49 -6.86
CA PHE A 378 25.82 2.45 -7.69
C PHE A 378 25.58 3.76 -6.93
N ASP A 379 26.53 4.19 -6.12
CA ASP A 379 26.54 5.48 -5.42
C ASP A 379 27.09 6.63 -6.28
N TYR A 380 27.72 6.31 -7.43
CA TYR A 380 28.30 7.25 -8.42
C TYR A 380 29.48 8.08 -7.88
N TYR A 381 30.47 7.39 -7.32
CA TYR A 381 31.78 7.94 -7.00
C TYR A 381 32.32 8.88 -8.08
N ALA A 382 32.65 10.12 -7.69
CA ALA A 382 33.18 11.13 -8.61
C ALA A 382 34.49 10.70 -9.28
N SER A 383 35.29 9.87 -8.60
CA SER A 383 36.53 9.32 -9.17
C SER A 383 36.31 8.50 -10.42
N ASN A 384 35.10 7.97 -10.66
CA ASN A 384 34.81 7.17 -11.85
C ASN A 384 34.56 8.02 -13.09
N TYR A 385 34.31 9.33 -12.95
CA TYR A 385 33.93 10.20 -14.08
C TYR A 385 35.03 10.33 -15.13
N ILE A 386 36.29 10.24 -14.70
CA ILE A 386 37.46 10.25 -15.59
C ILE A 386 37.53 9.00 -16.47
N ASN A 387 36.81 7.94 -16.12
CA ASN A 387 36.76 6.69 -16.88
C ASN A 387 35.62 6.66 -17.91
N GLY A 388 34.86 7.75 -18.06
CA GLY A 388 33.69 7.82 -18.95
C GLY A 388 32.41 7.23 -18.34
N CYS A 389 32.42 6.94 -17.03
CA CYS A 389 31.24 6.49 -16.29
C CYS A 389 30.24 7.64 -16.07
N CYS A 390 28.99 7.26 -15.82
CA CYS A 390 27.92 8.20 -15.48
C CYS A 390 28.18 8.94 -14.16
N GLU A 391 27.56 10.11 -14.02
CA GLU A 391 27.69 10.98 -12.87
C GLU A 391 26.55 10.81 -11.85
N ARG A 392 25.35 10.46 -12.31
CA ARG A 392 24.16 10.24 -11.47
C ARG A 392 23.04 9.54 -12.25
N LEU A 393 22.07 9.00 -11.51
CA LEU A 393 20.77 8.63 -12.08
C LEU A 393 19.83 9.84 -12.14
N VAL A 394 18.89 9.82 -13.09
CA VAL A 394 17.80 10.79 -13.23
C VAL A 394 16.56 10.10 -13.77
N LEU A 395 15.37 10.60 -13.43
CA LEU A 395 14.14 10.19 -14.11
C LEU A 395 13.92 11.05 -15.36
N ASN A 396 13.46 10.43 -16.46
CA ASN A 396 13.00 11.16 -17.64
C ASN A 396 11.51 11.54 -17.52
N ASP A 397 10.95 12.17 -18.57
CA ASP A 397 9.55 12.62 -18.59
C ASP A 397 8.52 11.47 -18.60
N GLN A 398 8.98 10.22 -18.70
CA GLN A 398 8.18 8.99 -18.68
C GLN A 398 8.43 8.16 -17.41
N ASP A 399 9.04 8.77 -16.38
CA ASP A 399 9.39 8.12 -15.11
C ASP A 399 10.32 6.89 -15.28
N GLN A 400 11.13 6.87 -16.34
CA GLN A 400 12.13 5.84 -16.55
C GLN A 400 13.49 6.28 -16.00
N VAL A 401 14.20 5.37 -15.36
CA VAL A 401 15.54 5.61 -14.84
C VAL A 401 16.54 5.71 -15.99
N CYS A 402 17.16 6.88 -16.10
CA CYS A 402 18.24 7.20 -17.03
C CYS A 402 19.50 7.55 -16.24
N ALA A 403 20.63 7.60 -16.93
CA ALA A 403 21.88 8.09 -16.35
C ALA A 403 22.35 9.35 -17.07
N GLU A 404 22.95 10.27 -16.32
CA GLU A 404 23.59 11.48 -16.83
C GLU A 404 25.10 11.30 -16.84
N TYR A 405 25.76 11.60 -17.96
CA TYR A 405 27.22 11.70 -18.04
C TYR A 405 27.65 12.99 -18.75
N THR A 406 28.94 13.29 -18.70
CA THR A 406 29.54 14.40 -19.45
C THR A 406 30.36 13.84 -20.60
N ASP A 407 30.02 14.20 -21.84
CA ASP A 407 30.73 13.74 -23.03
C ASP A 407 32.12 14.42 -23.18
N SER A 408 32.93 13.92 -24.11
CA SER A 408 34.25 14.48 -24.44
C SER A 408 34.25 15.94 -24.92
N GLU A 409 33.10 16.47 -25.35
CA GLU A 409 32.93 17.89 -25.68
C GLU A 409 32.56 18.75 -24.45
N GLY A 410 32.28 18.12 -23.31
CA GLY A 410 31.88 18.76 -22.06
C GLY A 410 30.38 19.00 -21.93
N ASN A 411 29.55 18.41 -22.81
CA ASN A 411 28.09 18.52 -22.74
C ASN A 411 27.52 17.48 -21.78
N LYS A 412 26.44 17.85 -21.10
CA LYS A 412 25.64 16.92 -20.31
C LYS A 412 24.72 16.10 -21.22
N VAL A 413 24.84 14.78 -21.14
CA VAL A 413 24.03 13.83 -21.88
C VAL A 413 23.23 13.00 -20.88
N ILE A 414 21.92 12.94 -21.09
CA ILE A 414 21.01 12.06 -20.35
C ILE A 414 20.57 10.97 -21.33
N SER A 415 20.76 9.71 -20.97
CA SER A 415 20.34 8.57 -21.78
C SER A 415 19.84 7.42 -20.91
N ARG A 416 18.78 6.76 -21.37
CA ARG A 416 18.28 5.52 -20.76
C ARG A 416 19.31 4.40 -20.84
N THR A 417 20.04 4.33 -21.94
CA THR A 417 21.01 3.26 -22.22
C THR A 417 22.45 3.63 -21.88
N ALA A 418 22.67 4.67 -21.06
CA ALA A 418 24.01 5.03 -20.58
C ALA A 418 24.47 4.19 -19.37
N GLU A 419 23.60 3.38 -18.78
CA GLU A 419 23.90 2.58 -17.59
C GLU A 419 23.15 1.25 -17.60
N ALA A 420 23.66 0.26 -16.85
CA ALA A 420 23.16 -1.11 -16.80
C ALA A 420 21.66 -1.21 -16.51
N ILE A 421 21.11 -0.29 -15.70
CA ILE A 421 19.71 -0.27 -15.30
C ILE A 421 18.80 -0.15 -16.54
N GLY A 422 18.93 0.94 -17.28
CA GLY A 422 18.05 1.19 -18.42
C GLY A 422 18.34 0.27 -19.61
N ILE A 423 19.59 -0.21 -19.78
CA ILE A 423 19.91 -1.25 -20.78
C ILE A 423 19.19 -2.56 -20.46
N LEU A 424 19.20 -3.00 -19.19
CA LEU A 424 18.51 -4.23 -18.80
C LEU A 424 16.98 -4.06 -18.90
N ASP A 425 16.45 -2.89 -18.55
CA ASP A 425 15.02 -2.63 -18.66
C ASP A 425 14.55 -2.68 -20.11
N GLU A 426 15.25 -2.01 -21.03
CA GLU A 426 14.96 -2.09 -22.47
C GLU A 426 15.12 -3.51 -23.01
N PHE A 427 16.14 -4.25 -22.57
CA PHE A 427 16.32 -5.63 -22.97
C PHE A 427 15.15 -6.54 -22.54
N ILE A 428 14.58 -6.33 -21.36
CA ILE A 428 13.41 -7.09 -20.88
C ILE A 428 12.12 -6.66 -21.60
N GLU A 429 11.98 -5.39 -21.97
CA GLU A 429 10.88 -4.94 -22.82
C GLU A 429 10.87 -5.67 -24.17
N GLU A 430 12.06 -5.95 -24.73
CA GLU A 430 12.21 -6.71 -25.97
C GLU A 430 12.17 -8.24 -25.78
N HIS A 431 12.61 -8.72 -24.61
CA HIS A 431 12.74 -10.14 -24.26
C HIS A 431 12.17 -10.44 -22.87
N PRO A 432 10.83 -10.35 -22.69
CA PRO A 432 10.18 -10.51 -21.38
C PRO A 432 10.50 -11.87 -20.72
N GLU A 433 10.69 -12.92 -21.51
CA GLU A 433 11.03 -14.27 -21.05
C GLU A 433 12.47 -14.42 -20.53
N PHE A 434 13.30 -13.37 -20.63
CA PHE A 434 14.58 -13.30 -19.95
C PHE A 434 14.43 -12.98 -18.46
N SER A 435 13.28 -12.43 -18.03
CA SER A 435 12.97 -12.09 -16.64
C SER A 435 11.96 -13.08 -16.08
N PHE A 436 12.33 -13.81 -15.02
CA PHE A 436 11.36 -14.66 -14.33
C PHE A 436 10.51 -13.83 -13.38
N ASP A 437 9.23 -13.70 -13.71
CA ASP A 437 8.21 -12.99 -12.91
C ASP A 437 8.62 -11.55 -12.53
N GLY A 438 9.15 -10.81 -13.51
CA GLY A 438 9.57 -9.42 -13.35
C GLY A 438 10.91 -9.21 -12.63
N ALA A 439 11.67 -10.28 -12.33
CA ALA A 439 12.99 -10.18 -11.73
C ALA A 439 13.97 -9.32 -12.56
N LYS A 440 14.61 -8.36 -11.90
CA LYS A 440 15.73 -7.57 -12.44
C LYS A 440 17.04 -7.98 -11.79
N GLY A 441 17.75 -7.04 -11.19
CA GLY A 441 18.96 -7.27 -10.42
C GLY A 441 18.93 -6.62 -9.04
N VAL A 442 20.02 -6.80 -8.32
CA VAL A 442 20.28 -6.19 -7.00
C VAL A 442 21.22 -5.01 -7.18
N ILE A 443 20.83 -3.83 -6.72
CA ILE A 443 21.63 -2.60 -6.74
C ILE A 443 22.25 -2.42 -5.35
N SER A 444 23.57 -2.50 -5.26
CA SER A 444 24.28 -2.23 -4.02
C SER A 444 24.67 -0.76 -3.91
N ILE A 445 24.44 -0.18 -2.74
CA ILE A 445 24.65 1.26 -2.49
C ILE A 445 25.63 1.43 -1.33
N CYS A 446 26.70 2.18 -1.57
CA CYS A 446 27.58 2.68 -0.52
C CYS A 446 27.14 4.08 -0.09
N GLY A 447 27.29 4.43 1.18
CA GLY A 447 26.89 5.74 1.71
C GLY A 447 27.99 6.80 1.71
N TYR A 448 29.17 6.51 1.19
CA TYR A 448 30.40 7.28 1.50
C TYR A 448 30.35 8.75 1.05
N GLU A 449 29.91 9.04 -0.17
CA GLU A 449 29.92 10.41 -0.72
C GLU A 449 28.65 10.84 -1.46
N SER A 450 27.75 9.90 -1.78
CA SER A 450 26.47 10.16 -2.43
C SER A 450 25.57 8.92 -2.45
N CYS A 451 24.29 9.11 -2.77
CA CYS A 451 23.37 8.07 -3.19
C CYS A 451 22.89 8.38 -4.62
N PHE A 452 23.08 7.47 -5.56
CA PHE A 452 22.81 7.68 -6.99
C PHE A 452 23.43 8.95 -7.60
N GLY A 453 24.56 9.42 -7.06
CA GLY A 453 25.27 10.64 -7.46
C GLY A 453 24.80 11.93 -6.78
N TYR A 454 23.81 11.83 -5.89
CA TYR A 454 23.29 12.95 -5.09
C TYR A 454 23.84 12.93 -3.67
N VAL A 455 24.25 14.09 -3.17
CA VAL A 455 24.56 14.27 -1.75
C VAL A 455 23.26 14.37 -0.97
N ILE A 456 23.03 13.44 -0.04
CA ILE A 456 21.79 13.28 0.73
C ILE A 456 21.96 13.59 2.22
N SER A 457 23.19 13.90 2.64
CA SER A 457 23.52 14.38 3.99
C SER A 457 24.64 15.43 3.97
N GLU A 458 24.64 16.36 4.93
CA GLU A 458 25.63 17.46 4.99
C GLU A 458 27.06 16.93 5.20
N ASP A 459 27.21 15.83 5.95
CA ASP A 459 28.51 15.24 6.28
C ASP A 459 29.19 14.49 5.12
N GLU A 460 28.49 14.27 4.00
CA GLU A 460 29.06 13.71 2.77
C GLU A 460 29.79 14.78 1.92
N LEU A 461 29.52 16.07 2.15
CA LEU A 461 30.01 17.16 1.29
C LEU A 461 31.52 17.25 1.20
N ASP A 462 32.23 17.01 2.30
CA ASP A 462 33.70 17.07 2.32
C ASP A 462 34.30 15.91 1.51
N ASP A 463 33.80 14.68 1.72
CA ASP A 463 34.23 13.50 0.96
C ASP A 463 33.92 13.66 -0.53
N ARG A 464 32.70 14.10 -0.86
CA ARG A 464 32.28 14.37 -2.24
C ARG A 464 33.15 15.43 -2.92
N ASN A 465 33.44 16.54 -2.25
CA ASN A 465 34.28 17.60 -2.80
C ASN A 465 35.73 17.17 -3.00
N ASN A 466 36.25 16.31 -2.12
CA ASN A 466 37.57 15.71 -2.29
C ASN A 466 37.61 14.81 -3.53
N ALA A 467 36.60 13.96 -3.72
CA ALA A 467 36.50 13.08 -4.88
C ALA A 467 36.30 13.86 -6.19
N LEU A 468 35.44 14.89 -6.21
CA LEU A 468 35.27 15.80 -7.35
C LEU A 468 36.59 16.47 -7.73
N ALA A 469 37.39 16.92 -6.75
CA ALA A 469 38.68 17.53 -7.01
C ALA A 469 39.67 16.54 -7.67
N LEU A 470 39.68 15.27 -7.25
CA LEU A 470 40.50 14.22 -7.87
C LEU A 470 40.06 13.93 -9.32
N ALA A 471 38.76 14.05 -9.60
CA ALA A 471 38.18 13.92 -10.94
C ALA A 471 38.30 15.21 -11.79
N GLY A 472 38.95 16.26 -11.29
CA GLY A 472 39.08 17.54 -11.99
C GLY A 472 37.76 18.29 -12.14
N ARG A 473 36.78 18.02 -11.27
CA ARG A 473 35.46 18.66 -11.25
C ARG A 473 35.41 19.78 -10.20
N PRO A 474 34.56 20.81 -10.40
CA PRO A 474 34.40 21.87 -9.42
C PRO A 474 33.72 21.36 -8.15
N SER A 475 34.12 21.91 -7.00
CA SER A 475 33.44 21.66 -5.73
C SER A 475 32.00 22.17 -5.74
N ILE A 476 31.13 21.47 -5.02
CA ILE A 476 29.73 21.81 -4.79
C ILE A 476 29.55 22.39 -3.38
N ASN A 477 28.51 23.21 -3.21
CA ASN A 477 28.09 23.74 -1.93
C ASN A 477 26.57 23.72 -1.88
N LEU A 478 25.99 22.87 -1.05
CA LEU A 478 24.56 22.61 -0.98
C LEU A 478 23.99 23.19 0.31
N SER A 479 22.81 23.80 0.22
CA SER A 479 22.01 24.15 1.38
C SER A 479 21.22 22.95 1.89
N GLU A 480 20.69 23.03 3.12
CA GLU A 480 19.79 22.01 3.68
C GLU A 480 18.59 21.74 2.76
N SER A 481 18.05 22.79 2.11
CA SER A 481 16.96 22.62 1.12
C SER A 481 17.39 21.91 -0.16
N ASP A 482 18.66 22.06 -0.58
CA ASP A 482 19.16 21.34 -1.75
C ASP A 482 19.36 19.85 -1.42
N ILE A 483 19.85 19.54 -0.21
CA ILE A 483 20.00 18.18 0.29
C ILE A 483 18.63 17.50 0.43
N GLU A 484 17.63 18.20 0.95
CA GLU A 484 16.26 17.66 1.02
C GLU A 484 15.66 17.40 -0.38
N ALA A 485 15.90 18.30 -1.35
CA ALA A 485 15.48 18.06 -2.73
C ALA A 485 16.19 16.84 -3.35
N ASN A 486 17.48 16.65 -3.05
CA ASN A 486 18.23 15.46 -3.44
C ASN A 486 17.65 14.18 -2.82
N ARG A 487 17.31 14.19 -1.53
CA ARG A 487 16.66 13.06 -0.85
C ARG A 487 15.34 12.66 -1.52
N ASN A 488 14.50 13.64 -1.82
CA ASN A 488 13.24 13.41 -2.54
C ASN A 488 13.48 12.81 -3.93
N THR A 489 14.45 13.36 -4.68
CA THR A 489 14.83 12.82 -6.01
C THR A 489 15.30 11.36 -5.92
N VAL A 490 16.11 11.02 -4.92
CA VAL A 490 16.58 9.66 -4.68
C VAL A 490 15.42 8.74 -4.29
N SER A 491 14.50 9.18 -3.42
CA SER A 491 13.31 8.41 -3.07
C SER A 491 12.40 8.13 -4.26
N ASP A 492 12.23 9.08 -5.18
CA ASP A 492 11.47 8.87 -6.42
C ASP A 492 12.14 7.82 -7.31
N ILE A 493 13.47 7.90 -7.49
CA ILE A 493 14.25 6.89 -8.22
C ILE A 493 14.14 5.51 -7.55
N CYS A 494 14.28 5.44 -6.22
CA CYS A 494 14.12 4.19 -5.47
C CYS A 494 12.74 3.56 -5.70
N SER A 495 11.68 4.37 -5.69
CA SER A 495 10.31 3.92 -5.87
C SER A 495 10.11 3.31 -7.26
N VAL A 496 10.60 3.97 -8.31
CA VAL A 496 10.55 3.44 -9.69
C VAL A 496 11.35 2.13 -9.81
N LEU A 497 12.54 2.07 -9.23
CA LEU A 497 13.39 0.86 -9.27
C LEU A 497 12.71 -0.33 -8.59
N LEU A 498 12.15 -0.16 -7.40
CA LEU A 498 11.42 -1.22 -6.69
C LEU A 498 10.19 -1.69 -7.48
N ASP A 499 9.43 -0.73 -8.01
CA ASP A 499 8.21 -0.97 -8.77
C ASP A 499 8.47 -1.64 -10.14
N THR A 500 9.69 -1.54 -10.67
CA THR A 500 10.12 -2.23 -11.90
C THR A 500 10.83 -3.56 -11.65
N GLY A 501 10.96 -3.98 -10.38
CA GLY A 501 11.51 -5.29 -10.00
C GLY A 501 12.98 -5.28 -9.59
N TRP A 502 13.62 -4.11 -9.48
CA TRP A 502 14.96 -3.99 -8.89
C TRP A 502 14.91 -4.11 -7.37
N LYS A 503 16.00 -4.62 -6.80
CA LYS A 503 16.17 -4.75 -5.35
C LYS A 503 17.38 -3.96 -4.86
N PHE A 504 17.39 -3.60 -3.58
CA PHE A 504 18.51 -2.90 -2.97
C PHE A 504 19.32 -3.79 -2.02
N ALA A 505 20.62 -3.53 -1.98
CA ALA A 505 21.53 -4.11 -1.01
C ALA A 505 22.42 -3.03 -0.38
N CYS A 506 22.75 -3.23 0.88
CA CYS A 506 23.76 -2.43 1.56
C CYS A 506 25.15 -2.81 1.03
N ALA A 507 25.99 -1.82 0.72
CA ALA A 507 27.41 -2.02 0.42
C ALA A 507 28.30 -1.36 1.50
N THR A 508 27.82 -1.36 2.75
CA THR A 508 28.35 -0.59 3.89
C THR A 508 28.27 0.93 3.68
N TYR A 509 28.33 1.71 4.75
CA TYR A 509 28.39 3.17 4.62
C TYR A 509 29.75 3.64 4.08
N GLY A 510 30.84 3.20 4.71
CA GLY A 510 32.19 3.69 4.43
C GLY A 510 33.00 2.85 3.45
N ASN A 511 32.36 1.95 2.70
CA ASN A 511 33.03 0.97 1.83
C ASN A 511 34.05 0.10 2.61
N ILE A 512 33.69 -0.30 3.83
CA ILE A 512 34.60 -0.94 4.77
C ILE A 512 34.73 -2.44 4.51
N ASN A 513 35.91 -2.99 4.77
CA ASN A 513 36.11 -4.44 4.81
C ASN A 513 35.52 -5.00 6.11
N ALA A 514 34.33 -5.59 6.02
CA ALA A 514 33.59 -6.05 7.20
C ALA A 514 34.30 -7.15 7.99
N TYR A 515 35.14 -7.95 7.32
CA TYR A 515 35.94 -8.98 7.97
C TYR A 515 37.02 -8.38 8.88
N GLU A 516 37.70 -7.33 8.40
CA GLU A 516 38.79 -6.66 9.12
C GLU A 516 38.31 -5.65 10.16
N ALA A 517 37.14 -5.05 9.95
CA ALA A 517 36.54 -4.10 10.88
C ALA A 517 36.23 -4.74 12.25
N ASP A 518 36.36 -3.95 13.32
CA ASP A 518 35.91 -4.36 14.65
C ASP A 518 34.37 -4.24 14.79
N TYR A 519 33.85 -4.76 15.90
CA TYR A 519 32.40 -4.82 16.13
C TYR A 519 31.75 -3.44 16.19
N ASP A 520 32.36 -2.49 16.91
CA ASP A 520 31.82 -1.14 17.05
C ASP A 520 31.83 -0.39 15.70
N THR A 521 32.84 -0.65 14.87
CA THR A 521 32.90 -0.10 13.50
C THR A 521 31.76 -0.64 12.63
N ILE A 522 31.48 -1.95 12.66
CA ILE A 522 30.34 -2.53 11.92
C ILE A 522 29.01 -1.92 12.36
N ILE A 523 28.81 -1.78 13.67
CA ILE A 523 27.57 -1.20 14.21
C ILE A 523 27.40 0.22 13.69
N SER A 524 28.39 1.08 13.93
CA SER A 524 28.29 2.50 13.57
C SER A 524 28.17 2.73 12.05
N ASP A 525 28.85 1.91 11.24
CA ASP A 525 28.72 1.93 9.79
C ASP A 525 27.32 1.49 9.34
N THR A 526 26.80 0.39 9.89
CA THR A 526 25.47 -0.15 9.54
C THR A 526 24.37 0.81 9.97
N GLU A 527 24.42 1.33 11.21
CA GLU A 527 23.43 2.30 11.71
C GLU A 527 23.40 3.55 10.85
N LYS A 528 24.58 4.08 10.47
CA LYS A 528 24.65 5.24 9.59
C LYS A 528 24.06 4.96 8.21
N TRP A 529 24.35 3.80 7.63
CA TRP A 529 23.76 3.39 6.35
C TRP A 529 22.23 3.29 6.44
N LEU A 530 21.70 2.65 7.49
CA LEU A 530 20.26 2.50 7.70
C LEU A 530 19.57 3.87 7.90
N ASP A 531 20.17 4.75 8.70
CA ASP A 531 19.61 6.07 9.00
C ASP A 531 19.58 6.99 7.76
N GLN A 532 20.62 6.93 6.91
CA GLN A 532 20.75 7.84 5.77
C GLN A 532 20.21 7.26 4.47
N ILE A 533 20.68 6.08 4.07
CA ILE A 533 20.33 5.41 2.80
C ILE A 533 19.08 4.54 2.98
N GLY A 534 19.01 3.75 4.06
CA GLY A 534 17.89 2.86 4.35
C GLY A 534 16.55 3.58 4.46
N THR A 535 16.54 4.83 4.94
CA THR A 535 15.34 5.67 4.98
C THR A 535 14.83 6.12 3.61
N LEU A 536 15.64 5.99 2.55
CA LEU A 536 15.28 6.32 1.17
C LEU A 536 14.94 5.07 0.34
N THR A 537 15.65 3.96 0.57
CA THR A 537 15.46 2.69 -0.17
C THR A 537 14.31 1.84 0.37
N GLY A 538 13.84 2.10 1.58
CA GLY A 538 12.98 1.19 2.33
C GLY A 538 13.77 0.03 2.95
N PRO A 539 13.09 -0.99 3.49
CA PRO A 539 13.72 -2.15 4.11
C PRO A 539 14.70 -2.86 3.16
N VAL A 540 15.90 -3.16 3.65
CA VAL A 540 16.94 -3.86 2.89
C VAL A 540 17.40 -5.10 3.65
N HIS A 541 17.36 -6.24 2.97
CA HIS A 541 17.66 -7.55 3.52
C HIS A 541 18.99 -8.13 3.04
N MET A 542 19.67 -7.41 2.15
CA MET A 542 20.87 -7.87 1.45
C MET A 542 22.09 -7.01 1.80
N ILE A 543 23.25 -7.64 1.89
CA ILE A 543 24.55 -6.96 1.92
C ILE A 543 25.47 -7.51 0.84
N VAL A 544 26.03 -6.61 0.05
CA VAL A 544 27.13 -6.88 -0.87
C VAL A 544 28.42 -6.45 -0.20
N TYR A 545 29.23 -7.42 0.26
CA TYR A 545 30.45 -7.13 1.00
C TYR A 545 31.48 -6.44 0.09
N PRO A 546 31.95 -5.23 0.44
CA PRO A 546 33.07 -4.60 -0.23
C PRO A 546 34.30 -5.51 -0.30
N GLY A 547 34.85 -5.66 -1.51
CA GLY A 547 36.02 -6.53 -1.74
C GLY A 547 35.76 -8.03 -1.51
N GLY A 548 34.53 -8.45 -1.21
CA GLY A 548 34.12 -9.85 -1.09
C GLY A 548 34.44 -10.55 0.23
N ASN A 549 35.13 -9.88 1.17
CA ASN A 549 35.47 -10.46 2.47
C ASN A 549 34.26 -10.41 3.40
N TYR A 550 33.61 -11.56 3.60
CA TYR A 550 32.36 -11.66 4.35
C TYR A 550 32.58 -12.13 5.79
N ILE A 551 31.63 -11.74 6.64
CA ILE A 551 31.45 -12.25 8.01
C ILE A 551 30.31 -13.26 8.01
N TYR A 552 30.37 -14.29 8.86
CA TYR A 552 29.44 -15.42 8.74
C TYR A 552 29.18 -16.16 10.04
N GLY A 553 28.17 -17.03 10.00
CA GLY A 553 27.86 -17.94 11.10
C GLY A 553 27.47 -17.19 12.36
N THR A 554 28.18 -17.48 13.45
CA THR A 554 27.97 -16.91 14.78
C THR A 554 28.97 -15.81 15.13
N ASP A 555 29.65 -15.22 14.12
CA ASP A 555 30.42 -13.99 14.36
C ASP A 555 29.46 -12.92 14.92
N PRO A 556 29.76 -12.28 16.06
CA PRO A 556 28.91 -11.24 16.63
C PRO A 556 28.53 -10.15 15.63
N LYS A 557 29.44 -9.79 14.71
CA LYS A 557 29.20 -8.81 13.65
C LYS A 557 28.12 -9.31 12.68
N ALA A 558 28.15 -10.59 12.32
CA ALA A 558 27.16 -11.20 11.43
C ALA A 558 25.80 -11.36 12.15
N GLU A 559 25.79 -11.71 13.43
CA GLU A 559 24.56 -11.74 14.24
C GLU A 559 23.93 -10.35 14.36
N TYR A 560 24.72 -9.28 14.45
CA TYR A 560 24.21 -7.92 14.43
C TYR A 560 23.54 -7.56 13.10
N LEU A 561 24.17 -7.87 11.96
CA LEU A 561 23.55 -7.65 10.64
C LEU A 561 22.22 -8.40 10.49
N LYS A 562 22.19 -9.69 10.85
CA LYS A 562 20.97 -10.51 10.83
C LYS A 562 19.90 -9.95 11.77
N GLY A 563 20.29 -9.45 12.93
CA GLY A 563 19.39 -8.80 13.90
C GLY A 563 18.74 -7.53 13.36
N ASN A 564 19.34 -6.88 12.35
CA ASN A 564 18.78 -5.73 11.64
C ASN A 564 18.05 -6.13 10.34
N GLY A 565 17.75 -7.42 10.14
CA GLY A 565 17.02 -7.88 8.96
C GLY A 565 17.89 -8.22 7.74
N ILE A 566 19.21 -7.95 7.78
CA ILE A 566 20.13 -8.25 6.68
C ILE A 566 20.56 -9.71 6.77
N ARG A 567 19.97 -10.57 5.93
CA ARG A 567 20.15 -12.04 5.97
C ARG A 567 20.55 -12.66 4.64
N ILE A 568 20.72 -11.88 3.58
CA ILE A 568 21.23 -12.36 2.30
C ILE A 568 22.59 -11.71 2.02
N PHE A 569 23.63 -12.52 1.89
CA PHE A 569 25.02 -12.12 1.92
C PHE A 569 25.69 -12.39 0.57
N PHE A 570 26.33 -11.39 -0.03
CA PHE A 570 27.12 -11.58 -1.25
C PHE A 570 28.61 -11.35 -0.97
N GLY A 571 29.41 -12.43 -1.02
CA GLY A 571 30.88 -12.37 -1.07
C GLY A 571 31.40 -12.53 -2.50
N MET A 572 32.70 -12.62 -2.71
CA MET A 572 33.27 -12.68 -4.07
C MET A 572 33.83 -14.07 -4.38
N GLY A 573 33.47 -14.62 -5.54
CA GLY A 573 33.93 -15.94 -5.97
C GLY A 573 33.85 -16.16 -7.47
N TYR A 574 34.67 -17.08 -7.98
CA TYR A 574 34.78 -17.36 -9.41
C TYR A 574 33.70 -18.33 -9.92
N ASN A 575 33.34 -19.30 -9.09
CA ASN A 575 32.37 -20.34 -9.41
C ASN A 575 31.04 -20.00 -8.77
N ALA A 576 29.94 -20.40 -9.41
CA ALA A 576 28.63 -20.37 -8.80
C ALA A 576 28.63 -21.15 -7.48
N TYR A 577 28.30 -20.47 -6.39
CA TYR A 577 28.25 -21.05 -5.06
C TYR A 577 27.24 -20.31 -4.21
N HIS A 578 26.43 -21.07 -3.47
CA HIS A 578 25.59 -20.55 -2.41
C HIS A 578 25.54 -21.52 -1.24
N ILE A 579 25.20 -21.02 -0.05
CA ILE A 579 24.98 -21.83 1.14
C ILE A 579 23.96 -21.19 2.07
N TYR A 580 23.11 -22.02 2.67
CA TYR A 580 22.30 -21.64 3.82
C TYR A 580 23.12 -21.84 5.10
N GLY A 581 23.37 -20.76 5.80
CA GLY A 581 24.02 -20.76 7.10
C GLY A 581 23.03 -20.64 8.25
N ASN A 582 23.55 -20.33 9.44
CA ASN A 582 22.70 -20.09 10.60
C ASN A 582 21.94 -18.75 10.43
N ASN A 583 20.72 -18.83 9.88
CA ASN A 583 19.83 -17.70 9.63
C ASN A 583 20.33 -16.69 8.58
N TYR A 584 20.98 -17.18 7.52
CA TYR A 584 21.34 -16.35 6.35
C TYR A 584 21.53 -17.22 5.11
N LEU A 585 21.33 -16.63 3.93
CA LEU A 585 21.67 -17.18 2.63
C LEU A 585 22.89 -16.44 2.11
N TYR A 586 23.92 -17.17 1.67
CA TYR A 586 25.14 -16.59 1.11
C TYR A 586 25.29 -16.97 -0.35
N TYR A 587 25.77 -16.04 -1.17
CA TYR A 587 26.16 -16.22 -2.56
C TYR A 587 27.60 -15.75 -2.80
N ASP A 588 28.35 -16.49 -3.63
CA ASP A 588 29.51 -15.95 -4.33
C ASP A 588 29.05 -15.21 -5.58
N ARG A 589 29.45 -13.94 -5.72
CA ARG A 589 29.29 -13.17 -6.95
C ARG A 589 30.58 -13.12 -7.77
N LEU A 590 30.44 -13.32 -9.07
CA LEU A 590 31.51 -13.19 -10.06
C LEU A 590 31.52 -11.79 -10.65
N MET A 591 32.63 -11.05 -10.45
CA MET A 591 32.84 -9.74 -11.08
C MET A 591 33.08 -9.88 -12.58
N ILE A 592 32.29 -9.18 -13.40
CA ILE A 592 32.46 -9.05 -14.84
C ILE A 592 32.89 -7.61 -15.15
N SER A 593 34.11 -7.49 -15.68
CA SER A 593 34.74 -6.27 -16.20
C SER A 593 35.55 -6.58 -17.47
N ASP A 594 36.06 -5.56 -18.17
CA ASP A 594 36.98 -5.76 -19.31
C ASP A 594 38.15 -6.70 -18.95
N SER A 595 38.78 -6.49 -17.79
CA SER A 595 39.86 -7.35 -17.30
C SER A 595 39.41 -8.81 -17.14
N SER A 596 38.20 -9.05 -16.61
CA SER A 596 37.66 -10.41 -16.49
C SER A 596 37.34 -11.03 -17.85
N LEU A 597 36.76 -10.27 -18.79
CA LEU A 597 36.40 -10.74 -20.13
C LEU A 597 37.64 -11.21 -20.90
N ARG A 598 38.78 -10.53 -20.70
CA ARG A 598 40.05 -10.86 -21.36
C ARG A 598 40.85 -11.96 -20.67
N ASN A 599 40.78 -12.03 -19.34
CA ASN A 599 41.73 -12.82 -18.55
C ASN A 599 41.10 -14.02 -17.81
N SER A 600 39.78 -14.16 -17.82
CA SER A 600 39.04 -15.23 -17.12
C SER A 600 38.37 -16.21 -18.10
N ASP A 601 38.16 -17.45 -17.66
CA ASP A 601 37.37 -18.45 -18.40
C ASP A 601 35.88 -18.34 -18.07
N LEU A 602 35.16 -17.58 -18.90
CA LEU A 602 33.72 -17.37 -18.78
C LEU A 602 32.91 -18.31 -19.67
N SER A 603 33.52 -19.33 -20.28
CA SER A 603 32.89 -20.20 -21.28
C SER A 603 31.68 -20.99 -20.77
N ARG A 604 31.53 -21.14 -19.44
CA ARG A 604 30.34 -21.69 -18.80
C ARG A 604 29.10 -20.79 -18.93
N LEU A 605 29.32 -19.49 -19.03
CA LEU A 605 28.31 -18.44 -19.19
C LEU A 605 28.12 -18.09 -20.67
N PHE A 606 29.19 -17.68 -21.34
CA PHE A 606 29.18 -17.13 -22.70
C PHE A 606 30.58 -17.07 -23.34
N ASP A 607 30.64 -16.76 -24.64
CA ASP A 607 31.88 -16.47 -25.34
C ASP A 607 32.30 -15.01 -25.15
N SER A 608 33.31 -14.74 -24.32
CA SER A 608 33.79 -13.38 -24.03
C SER A 608 34.22 -12.61 -25.28
N SER A 609 34.66 -13.30 -26.35
CA SER A 609 35.09 -12.62 -27.58
C SER A 609 33.93 -12.02 -28.38
N LEU A 610 32.69 -12.48 -28.14
CA LEU A 610 31.47 -11.91 -28.70
C LEU A 610 30.93 -10.76 -27.85
N VAL A 611 31.44 -10.58 -26.63
CA VAL A 611 31.05 -9.52 -25.71
C VAL A 611 31.96 -8.31 -25.89
N LEU A 612 33.28 -8.54 -25.86
CA LEU A 612 34.31 -7.51 -25.96
C LEU A 612 34.09 -6.55 -27.13
N ASP A 613 34.38 -5.27 -26.90
CA ASP A 613 34.34 -4.30 -27.99
C ASP A 613 35.38 -4.63 -29.07
N PRO A 614 35.05 -4.40 -30.36
CA PRO A 614 35.99 -4.61 -31.45
C PRO A 614 37.23 -3.74 -31.24
N VAL A 615 38.41 -4.31 -31.41
CA VAL A 615 39.64 -3.51 -31.44
C VAL A 615 39.58 -2.63 -32.68
N GLU A 616 39.57 -1.30 -32.52
CA GLU A 616 39.73 -0.38 -33.64
C GLU A 616 41.07 -0.67 -34.33
N GLU A 617 41.04 -1.08 -35.60
CA GLU A 617 42.26 -1.08 -36.42
C GLU A 617 42.68 0.38 -36.64
N PRO A 618 43.95 0.75 -36.40
CA PRO A 618 44.40 2.10 -36.63
C PRO A 618 44.13 2.49 -38.08
N SER A 619 43.46 3.63 -38.28
CA SER A 619 43.14 4.11 -39.62
C SER A 619 44.42 4.25 -40.46
N GLU A 620 44.37 3.87 -41.75
CA GLU A 620 45.50 3.95 -42.71
C GLU A 620 46.13 5.36 -42.82
N GLN A 621 45.56 6.39 -42.18
CA GLN A 621 46.13 7.73 -42.09
C GLN A 621 47.23 7.86 -41.03
N GLU A 622 47.24 7.05 -39.97
CA GLU A 622 48.28 7.09 -38.94
C GLU A 622 49.56 6.33 -39.33
N GLU A 623 49.47 5.33 -40.22
CA GLU A 623 50.65 4.64 -40.75
C GLU A 623 51.53 5.53 -41.66
N GLN A 624 51.00 6.65 -42.18
CA GLN A 624 51.77 7.57 -43.03
C GLN A 624 52.49 8.68 -42.25
N GLU A 625 52.24 8.87 -40.96
CA GLU A 625 53.03 9.77 -40.11
C GLU A 625 54.19 9.07 -39.40
N ILE A 626 54.31 7.74 -39.54
CA ILE A 626 55.41 6.94 -38.98
C ILE A 626 56.24 6.28 -40.12
N VAL A 627 56.73 7.08 -41.08
CA VAL A 627 57.83 6.68 -42.00
C VAL A 627 58.82 7.81 -42.23
#